data_AF-A0A7T1I435-F1
#
_entry.id   AF-A0A7T1I435-F1
#
_cell.length_a   1.000
_cell.length_b   1.000
_cell.length_c   1.000
_cell.angle_alpha   90.00
_cell.angle_beta   90.00
_cell.angle_gamma   90.00
#
_symmetry.space_group_name_H-M   'P 1'
#
loop_
_entity.id
_entity.type
_entity.pdbx_description
1 polymer ?
#
loop_
_entity_poly.entity_id
_entity_poly.type
_entity_poly.pdbx_seq_one_letter_code
_entity_poly.pdbx_strand_id
1 'polypeptide(L)'
;MFSRGTLRSGLLVGLSTVLVGMASAGSAPSGKASTTPSLGEALYASTAEQKALTEHLRAKGVLFYGAWWCPACFKQKSLFGKEAGNRLPYVECDKDDAGRQRCINAKIRAFPTWEMAGKRLEGVQTIEQLKLWSGYGR
;
A
#
# COMPACT_ATOMS: atom_id res chain seq x y z
N MET A 1 22.81 -55.58 -15.65
CA MET A 1 22.19 -56.51 -16.61
C MET A 1 20.76 -56.75 -16.17
N PHE A 2 19.84 -56.90 -17.15
CA PHE A 2 18.38 -56.95 -17.06
C PHE A 2 17.66 -55.59 -16.93
N SER A 3 16.60 -55.25 -17.67
CA SER A 3 16.17 -55.48 -19.07
C SER A 3 14.71 -55.02 -19.14
N ARG A 4 14.36 -54.20 -20.15
CA ARG A 4 13.04 -54.10 -20.85
C ARG A 4 11.83 -53.63 -20.02
N GLY A 5 11.18 -52.53 -20.41
CA GLY A 5 10.10 -52.48 -21.43
C GLY A 5 8.78 -52.10 -20.71
N THR A 6 7.78 -51.40 -21.23
CA THR A 6 7.35 -51.08 -22.59
C THR A 6 6.23 -50.02 -22.52
N LEU A 7 6.05 -49.32 -23.63
CA LEU A 7 5.00 -48.36 -24.04
C LEU A 7 3.55 -48.68 -23.64
N ARG A 8 2.72 -47.63 -23.54
CA ARG A 8 1.43 -47.42 -24.25
C ARG A 8 0.85 -46.04 -23.82
N SER A 9 0.92 -45.00 -24.66
CA SER A 9 0.02 -44.69 -25.78
C SER A 9 -1.45 -44.56 -25.35
N GLY A 10 -1.99 -43.35 -25.43
CA GLY A 10 -3.38 -43.03 -25.11
C GLY A 10 -3.71 -41.55 -25.29
N LEU A 11 -3.45 -41.03 -26.50
CA LEU A 11 -3.90 -39.71 -26.93
C LEU A 11 -5.41 -39.82 -27.22
N LEU A 12 -6.26 -39.26 -26.34
CA LEU A 12 -7.67 -39.03 -26.64
C LEU A 12 -7.89 -37.54 -26.88
N VAL A 13 -8.02 -37.22 -28.17
CA VAL A 13 -8.45 -35.93 -28.69
C VAL A 13 -9.95 -35.83 -28.47
N GLY A 14 -10.37 -35.12 -27.42
CA GLY A 14 -11.77 -34.75 -27.19
C GLY A 14 -12.05 -33.39 -27.81
N LEU A 15 -12.64 -33.38 -29.00
CA LEU A 15 -13.11 -32.17 -29.68
C LEU A 15 -14.43 -31.72 -29.01
N SER A 16 -14.39 -30.68 -28.19
CA SER A 16 -15.61 -30.02 -27.68
C SER A 16 -15.58 -28.55 -28.11
N THR A 17 -16.32 -28.25 -29.17
CA THR A 17 -16.65 -26.89 -29.59
C THR A 17 -17.67 -26.32 -28.63
N VAL A 18 -17.25 -25.43 -27.72
CA VAL A 18 -18.17 -24.64 -26.90
C VAL A 18 -18.33 -23.26 -27.55
N LEU A 19 -19.58 -22.94 -27.87
CA LEU A 19 -20.02 -21.67 -28.45
C LEU A 19 -19.97 -20.53 -27.41
N VAL A 20 -19.42 -19.41 -27.88
CA VAL A 20 -19.67 -17.99 -27.55
C VAL A 20 -20.46 -17.69 -26.28
N GLY A 21 -19.78 -17.04 -25.33
CA GLY A 21 -20.39 -16.09 -24.39
C GLY A 21 -19.58 -14.80 -24.40
N MET A 22 -20.09 -13.77 -25.08
CA MET A 22 -19.51 -12.42 -25.03
C MET A 22 -19.92 -11.78 -23.69
N ALA A 23 -19.16 -12.03 -22.64
CA ALA A 23 -19.32 -11.33 -21.38
C ALA A 23 -18.75 -9.92 -21.55
N SER A 24 -19.62 -8.91 -21.51
CA SER A 24 -19.22 -7.51 -21.37
C SER A 24 -18.49 -7.34 -20.03
N ALA A 25 -17.16 -7.33 -20.08
CA ALA A 25 -16.34 -6.93 -18.95
C ALA A 25 -16.55 -5.41 -18.74
N GLY A 26 -17.61 -5.07 -18.01
CA GLY A 26 -17.71 -3.80 -17.32
C GLY A 26 -16.54 -3.73 -16.35
N SER A 27 -15.46 -3.08 -16.78
CA SER A 27 -14.32 -2.78 -15.92
C SER A 27 -14.78 -1.72 -14.93
N ALA A 28 -15.35 -2.14 -13.81
CA ALA A 28 -15.50 -1.26 -12.67
C ALA A 28 -14.09 -0.74 -12.32
N PRO A 29 -13.91 0.58 -12.11
CA PRO A 29 -12.63 1.09 -11.68
C PRO A 29 -12.31 0.40 -10.35
N SER A 30 -11.25 -0.41 -10.35
CA SER A 30 -10.68 -0.99 -9.14
C SER A 30 -10.08 0.16 -8.33
N GLY A 31 -10.94 0.91 -7.64
CA GLY A 31 -10.52 1.85 -6.63
C GLY A 31 -9.81 1.04 -5.56
N LYS A 32 -8.48 1.07 -5.55
CA LYS A 32 -7.68 0.40 -4.52
C LYS A 32 -8.21 0.85 -3.15
N ALA A 33 -8.50 -0.11 -2.27
CA ALA A 33 -8.95 0.17 -0.91
C ALA A 33 -7.97 1.10 -0.20
N SER A 34 -8.48 1.93 0.72
CA SER A 34 -7.64 2.82 1.53
C SER A 34 -6.58 2.02 2.28
N THR A 35 -5.36 2.53 2.30
CA THR A 35 -4.25 2.02 3.11
C THR A 35 -4.18 2.66 4.48
N THR A 36 -5.03 3.66 4.76
CA THR A 36 -5.20 4.29 6.08
C THR A 36 -6.65 4.20 6.59
N PRO A 37 -7.34 3.04 6.49
CA PRO A 37 -8.77 2.95 6.79
C PRO A 37 -9.09 3.23 8.26
N SER A 38 -8.11 3.13 9.16
CA SER A 38 -8.27 3.32 10.60
C SER A 38 -8.02 4.76 11.07
N LEU A 39 -7.45 5.63 10.23
CA LEU A 39 -7.02 6.99 10.63
C LEU A 39 -8.08 8.07 10.40
N GLY A 40 -9.37 7.72 10.31
CA GLY A 40 -10.41 8.69 9.92
C GLY A 40 -10.25 9.17 8.47
N GLU A 41 -11.03 10.17 8.05
CA GLU A 41 -11.05 10.64 6.65
C GLU A 41 -10.81 12.15 6.57
N ALA A 42 -10.02 12.57 5.58
CA ALA A 42 -9.78 14.00 5.36
C ALA A 42 -11.01 14.66 4.72
N LEU A 43 -11.29 15.90 5.11
CA LEU A 43 -12.48 16.64 4.64
C LEU A 43 -12.32 17.17 3.21
N TYR A 44 -11.11 17.58 2.85
CA TYR A 44 -10.82 18.22 1.56
C TYR A 44 -10.23 17.23 0.55
N ALA A 45 -10.57 17.43 -0.73
CA ALA A 45 -9.98 16.65 -1.82
C ALA A 45 -8.48 16.94 -1.96
N SER A 46 -7.74 15.94 -2.44
CA SER A 46 -6.31 16.05 -2.71
C SER A 46 -6.04 16.81 -4.01
N THR A 47 -5.01 17.66 -3.99
CA THR A 47 -4.43 18.26 -5.19
C THR A 47 -3.67 17.22 -6.03
N ALA A 48 -3.37 17.56 -7.28
CA ALA A 48 -2.55 16.72 -8.14
C ALA A 48 -1.15 16.45 -7.54
N GLU A 49 -0.55 17.46 -6.91
CA GLU A 49 0.76 17.34 -6.27
C GLU A 49 0.73 16.40 -5.05
N GLN A 50 -0.30 16.48 -4.20
CA GLN A 50 -0.44 15.57 -3.05
C GLN A 50 -0.58 14.11 -3.51
N LYS A 51 -1.34 13.88 -4.59
CA LYS A 51 -1.48 12.55 -5.21
C LYS A 51 -0.14 12.06 -5.75
N ALA A 52 0.57 12.89 -6.51
CA ALA A 52 1.87 12.55 -7.10
C ALA A 52 2.94 12.29 -6.03
N LEU A 53 3.01 13.12 -4.98
CA LEU A 53 3.91 12.91 -3.86
C LEU A 53 3.62 11.59 -3.14
N THR A 54 2.35 11.24 -2.93
CA THR A 54 1.99 9.97 -2.29
C THR A 54 2.50 8.78 -3.10
N GLU A 55 2.30 8.78 -4.41
CA GLU A 55 2.82 7.70 -5.27
C GLU A 55 4.36 7.66 -5.27
N HIS A 56 5.03 8.81 -5.25
CA HIS A 56 6.48 8.88 -5.11
C HIS A 56 6.97 8.28 -3.79
N LEU A 57 6.36 8.65 -2.66
CA LEU A 57 6.70 8.10 -1.34
C LEU A 57 6.53 6.58 -1.33
N ARG A 58 5.45 6.06 -1.91
CA ARG A 58 5.23 4.61 -2.05
C ARG A 58 6.31 3.95 -2.92
N ALA A 59 6.64 4.54 -4.07
CA ALA A 59 7.65 4.02 -4.98
C ALA A 59 9.05 4.01 -4.37
N LYS A 60 9.35 4.95 -3.48
CA LYS A 60 10.59 5.01 -2.70
C LYS A 60 10.63 4.04 -1.50
N GLY A 61 9.56 3.30 -1.24
CA GLY A 61 9.47 2.39 -0.10
C GLY A 61 9.41 3.11 1.25
N VAL A 62 8.87 4.34 1.27
CA VAL A 62 8.63 5.07 2.51
C VAL A 62 7.57 4.34 3.33
N LEU A 63 7.74 4.30 4.65
CA LEU A 63 6.72 3.84 5.58
C LEU A 63 6.30 4.96 6.53
N PHE A 64 5.00 5.04 6.79
CA PHE A 64 4.37 5.98 7.70
C PHE A 64 3.77 5.21 8.87
N TYR A 65 4.47 5.16 10.00
CA TYR A 65 4.03 4.44 11.19
C TYR A 65 3.15 5.33 12.06
N GLY A 66 2.04 4.79 12.54
CA GLY A 66 1.16 5.47 13.47
C GLY A 66 0.15 4.54 14.14
N ALA A 67 -0.79 5.14 14.85
CA ALA A 67 -1.88 4.43 15.51
C ALA A 67 -3.24 5.03 15.11
N TRP A 68 -4.27 4.21 15.03
CA TRP A 68 -5.61 4.65 14.63
C TRP A 68 -6.20 5.78 15.51
N TRP A 69 -5.86 5.78 16.80
CA TRP A 69 -6.31 6.77 17.78
C TRP A 69 -5.44 8.05 17.82
N CYS A 70 -4.33 8.08 17.09
CA CYS A 70 -3.32 9.14 17.18
C CYS A 70 -3.76 10.43 16.45
N PRO A 71 -4.02 11.54 17.17
CA PRO A 71 -4.47 12.78 16.54
C PRO A 71 -3.43 13.39 15.60
N ALA A 72 -2.14 13.28 15.93
CA ALA A 72 -1.04 13.73 15.08
C ALA A 72 -0.96 12.93 13.77
N CYS A 73 -1.33 11.65 13.80
CA CYS A 73 -1.36 10.77 12.65
C CYS A 73 -2.52 11.12 11.72
N PHE A 74 -3.70 11.43 12.29
CA PHE A 74 -4.80 11.98 11.51
C PHE A 74 -4.46 13.35 10.90
N LYS A 75 -3.80 14.24 11.67
CA LYS A 75 -3.31 15.52 11.17
C LYS A 75 -2.37 15.31 9.98
N GLN A 76 -1.40 14.40 10.10
CA GLN A 76 -0.48 14.07 9.01
C GLN A 76 -1.22 13.57 7.75
N LYS A 77 -2.17 12.63 7.91
CA LYS A 77 -3.01 12.14 6.80
C LYS A 77 -3.77 13.29 6.15
N SER A 78 -4.33 14.19 6.94
CA SER A 78 -5.16 15.31 6.47
C SER A 78 -4.39 16.32 5.61
N LEU A 79 -3.08 16.49 5.83
CA LEU A 79 -2.22 17.34 5.00
C LEU A 79 -2.14 16.86 3.53
N PHE A 80 -2.44 15.60 3.27
CA PHE A 80 -2.48 15.04 1.92
C PHE A 80 -3.87 15.12 1.28
N GLY A 81 -4.92 15.48 2.01
CA GLY A 81 -6.31 15.41 1.53
C GLY A 81 -6.82 13.97 1.40
N LYS A 82 -8.07 13.83 0.93
CA LYS A 82 -8.85 12.59 0.97
C LYS A 82 -8.21 11.45 0.16
N GLU A 83 -7.96 11.66 -1.12
CA GLU A 83 -7.53 10.58 -2.02
C GLU A 83 -6.08 10.17 -1.78
N ALA A 84 -5.18 11.15 -1.60
CA ALA A 84 -3.77 10.90 -1.38
C ALA A 84 -3.50 10.44 0.06
N GLY A 85 -4.18 11.03 1.06
CA GLY A 85 -4.12 10.58 2.45
C GLY A 85 -4.56 9.11 2.63
N ASN A 86 -5.55 8.67 1.87
CA ASN A 86 -5.99 7.28 1.82
C ASN A 86 -5.00 6.32 1.17
N ARG A 87 -3.97 6.82 0.49
CA ARG A 87 -2.98 6.01 -0.21
C ARG A 87 -1.58 6.10 0.42
N LEU A 88 -1.42 6.84 1.51
CA LEU A 88 -0.16 6.90 2.23
C LEU A 88 0.30 5.48 2.62
N PRO A 89 1.62 5.18 2.57
CA PRO A 89 2.17 3.87 2.91
C PRO A 89 2.17 3.65 4.43
N TYR A 90 0.97 3.55 5.00
CA TYR A 90 0.73 3.52 6.44
C TYR A 90 0.92 2.13 7.03
N VAL A 91 1.51 2.11 8.23
CA VAL A 91 1.63 0.92 9.06
C VAL A 91 0.92 1.20 10.38
N GLU A 92 -0.18 0.48 10.60
CA GLU A 92 -0.92 0.50 11.86
C GLU A 92 -0.16 -0.25 12.95
N CYS A 93 0.17 0.48 14.02
CA CYS A 93 0.98 -0.01 15.13
C CYS A 93 0.18 -0.43 16.35
N ASP A 94 -1.10 -0.09 16.49
CA ASP A 94 -1.81 -0.29 17.76
C ASP A 94 -3.28 -0.68 17.59
N LYS A 95 -3.54 -1.52 16.59
CA LYS A 95 -4.86 -2.15 16.41
C LYS A 95 -4.97 -3.53 17.05
N ASP A 96 -3.86 -4.26 17.11
CA ASP A 96 -3.74 -5.60 17.66
C ASP A 96 -2.30 -5.87 18.16
N ASP A 97 -2.09 -7.03 18.82
CA ASP A 97 -0.76 -7.44 19.29
C ASP A 97 0.26 -7.54 18.16
N ALA A 98 -0.18 -8.03 16.99
CA ALA A 98 0.69 -8.18 15.83
C ALA A 98 1.20 -6.81 15.34
N GLY A 99 0.34 -5.79 15.29
CA GLY A 99 0.69 -4.41 14.96
C GLY A 99 1.67 -3.81 15.95
N ARG A 100 1.41 -3.99 17.25
CA ARG A 100 2.34 -3.54 18.30
C ARG A 100 3.70 -4.19 18.15
N GLN A 101 3.74 -5.51 17.96
CA GLN A 101 5.00 -6.23 17.79
C GLN A 101 5.76 -5.81 16.53
N ARG A 102 5.07 -5.58 15.40
CA ARG A 102 5.70 -5.06 14.18
C ARG A 102 6.40 -3.72 14.43
N CYS A 103 5.75 -2.79 15.13
CA CYS A 103 6.32 -1.47 15.38
C CYS A 103 7.39 -1.46 16.49
N ILE A 104 7.27 -2.34 17.49
CA ILE A 104 8.35 -2.61 18.46
C ILE A 104 9.61 -3.13 17.75
N ASN A 105 9.44 -4.11 16.86
CA ASN A 105 10.55 -4.69 16.09
C ASN A 105 11.19 -3.64 15.15
N ALA A 106 10.37 -2.75 14.58
CA ALA A 106 10.84 -1.60 13.80
C ALA A 106 11.46 -0.48 14.67
N LYS A 107 11.42 -0.61 16.01
CA LYS A 107 11.94 0.38 16.98
C LYS A 107 11.28 1.74 16.86
N ILE A 108 9.98 1.78 16.58
CA ILE A 108 9.20 3.02 16.53
C ILE A 108 8.99 3.53 17.97
N ARG A 109 9.40 4.77 18.24
CA ARG A 109 9.37 5.37 19.58
C ARG A 109 8.28 6.41 19.76
N ALA A 110 7.80 6.99 18.66
CA ALA A 110 6.78 8.03 18.65
C ALA A 110 5.90 7.92 17.41
N PHE A 111 4.68 8.45 17.50
CA PHE A 111 3.78 8.55 16.37
C PHE A 111 3.48 10.01 16.01
N PRO A 112 3.36 10.33 14.71
CA PRO A 112 3.78 9.48 13.60
C PRO A 112 5.31 9.38 13.48
N THR A 113 5.78 8.33 12.80
CA THR A 113 7.19 8.24 12.35
C THR A 113 7.21 7.88 10.87
N TRP A 114 7.98 8.63 10.09
CA TRP A 114 8.29 8.31 8.71
C TRP A 114 9.64 7.60 8.65
N GLU A 115 9.75 6.55 7.83
CA GLU A 115 11.00 5.83 7.59
C GLU A 115 11.27 5.64 6.10
N MET A 116 12.52 5.84 5.69
CA MET A 116 13.04 5.52 4.36
C MET A 116 14.51 5.12 4.49
N ALA A 117 14.85 3.91 4.05
CA ALA A 117 16.23 3.42 4.00
C ALA A 117 17.02 3.65 5.32
N GLY A 118 16.38 3.35 6.46
CA GLY A 118 16.98 3.51 7.80
C GLY A 118 17.04 4.95 8.33
N LYS A 119 16.68 5.96 7.53
CA LYS A 119 16.51 7.34 7.99
C LYS A 119 15.08 7.55 8.48
N ARG A 120 14.92 8.40 9.51
CA ARG A 120 13.62 8.66 10.14
C ARG A 120 13.31 10.14 10.30
N LEU A 121 12.02 10.47 10.22
CA LEU A 121 11.45 11.72 10.67
C LEU A 121 10.36 11.41 11.69
N GLU A 122 10.51 11.89 12.92
CA GLU A 122 9.50 11.74 13.96
C GLU A 122 8.57 12.97 14.00
N GLY A 123 7.29 12.74 14.27
CA GLY A 123 6.26 13.77 14.33
C GLY A 123 5.70 14.16 12.95
N VAL A 124 4.78 15.11 12.98
CA VAL A 124 4.10 15.60 11.78
C VAL A 124 5.08 16.37 10.89
N GLN A 125 5.13 16.01 9.63
CA GLN A 125 5.92 16.63 8.58
C GLN A 125 5.01 17.36 7.59
N THR A 126 5.43 18.53 7.14
CA THR A 126 4.78 19.27 6.07
C THR A 126 5.00 18.57 4.72
N ILE A 127 4.17 18.93 3.74
CA ILE A 127 4.31 18.43 2.36
C ILE A 127 5.71 18.77 1.80
N GLU A 128 6.16 20.01 1.93
CA GLU A 128 7.51 20.45 1.56
C GLU A 128 8.63 19.64 2.24
N GLN A 129 8.52 19.36 3.55
CA GLN A 129 9.52 18.55 4.26
C GLN A 129 9.62 17.15 3.66
N LEU A 130 8.48 16.51 3.41
CA LEU A 130 8.44 15.17 2.80
C LEU A 130 8.94 15.18 1.35
N LYS A 131 8.67 16.24 0.57
CA LYS A 131 9.22 16.40 -0.78
C LYS A 131 10.75 16.46 -0.76
N LEU A 132 11.30 17.34 0.07
CA LEU A 132 12.76 17.54 0.18
C LEU A 132 13.44 16.28 0.69
N TRP A 133 12.91 15.66 1.75
CA TRP A 133 13.50 14.47 2.35
C TRP A 133 13.44 13.26 1.42
N SER A 134 12.35 13.08 0.66
CA SER A 134 12.18 11.97 -0.28
C SER A 134 12.81 12.19 -1.66
N GLY A 135 13.34 13.39 -1.92
CA GLY A 135 13.87 13.77 -3.23
C GLY A 135 12.80 13.87 -4.33
N TYR A 136 11.57 14.21 -3.96
CA TYR A 136 10.50 14.46 -4.94
C TYR A 136 10.83 15.70 -5.78
N GLY A 137 10.69 15.59 -7.10
CA GLY A 137 10.95 16.69 -8.04
C GLY A 137 12.42 16.96 -8.33
N ARG A 138 13.33 16.05 -7.95
CA ARG A 138 14.75 16.06 -8.37
C ARG A 138 15.05 14.95 -9.36
#